data_AF-A0A812TCH7-F1
#
_entry.id   AF-A0A812TCH7-F1
#
_cell.length_a   1.000
_cell.length_b   1.000
_cell.length_c   1.000
_cell.angle_alpha   90.00
_cell.angle_beta   90.00
_cell.angle_gamma   90.00
#
_symmetry.space_group_name_H-M   'P 1'
#
loop_
_entity.id
_entity.type
_entity.pdbx_description
1 polymer ?
#
loop_
_entity_poly.entity_id
_entity_poly.type
_entity_poly.pdbx_seq_one_letter_code
_entity_poly.pdbx_strand_id
1 'polypeptide(L)'
;MSILLLAICLQYICPSGASKPLINVVWFKCTDLRTHDHAALKAAHSDKLPVLHLYVFDPFWYEGKTRLCSFPKTGVLRTRFQIEALEDLASRLQLKGHRLNVRTNVSTAECFRELCKDYDINAVFAFHEICSEELRIQRQVKDVLHENGAGSLQLHWGYELLHHDDLPFDTKDRGAFKEIEIFLGRVKGVSPRPSAWQQPDFVKGPEKAVHWQRARKNIPRAEEVLGNNYVPAEDLLLEFRWQGGETAALARMQ
;
A
#
# COMPACT_ATOMS: atom_id res chain seq x y z
N MET A 1 -35.84 0.87 30.27
CA MET A 1 -35.82 0.12 29.01
C MET A 1 -35.31 1.05 27.91
N SER A 2 -34.07 0.85 27.45
CA SER A 2 -33.63 1.00 26.05
C SER A 2 -32.11 0.84 25.99
N ILE A 3 -31.76 -0.44 26.05
CA ILE A 3 -30.69 -1.17 25.35
C ILE A 3 -29.58 -0.29 24.74
N LEU A 4 -28.43 -0.35 25.40
CA LEU A 4 -27.10 0.01 24.90
C LEU A 4 -26.76 -0.88 23.68
N LEU A 5 -26.63 -0.28 22.49
CA LEU A 5 -26.02 -0.94 21.33
C LEU A 5 -24.49 -0.97 21.54
N LEU A 6 -23.99 -2.02 22.19
CA LEU A 6 -22.58 -2.39 22.09
C LEU A 6 -22.36 -2.99 20.70
N ALA A 7 -21.75 -2.21 19.81
CA ALA A 7 -21.15 -2.75 18.60
C ALA A 7 -19.98 -3.65 19.02
N ILE A 8 -20.18 -4.96 18.93
CA ILE A 8 -19.14 -5.97 19.16
C ILE A 8 -18.14 -5.85 18.00
N CYS A 9 -17.04 -5.13 18.23
CA CYS A 9 -15.80 -5.35 17.51
C CYS A 9 -15.38 -6.80 17.81
N LEU A 10 -15.55 -7.71 16.85
CA LEU A 10 -14.90 -9.02 16.93
C LEU A 10 -13.38 -8.81 16.93
N GLN A 11 -12.82 -8.74 18.13
CA GLN A 11 -11.39 -8.80 18.36
C GLN A 11 -10.98 -10.25 18.08
N TYR A 12 -10.37 -10.48 16.92
CA TYR A 12 -9.77 -11.77 16.58
C TYR A 12 -8.51 -11.98 17.42
N ILE A 13 -8.68 -12.38 18.68
CA ILE A 13 -7.63 -13.05 19.45
C ILE A 13 -7.94 -14.54 19.33
N CYS A 14 -7.13 -15.28 18.57
CA CYS A 14 -7.21 -16.74 18.60
C CYS A 14 -6.53 -17.24 19.88
N PRO A 15 -7.27 -17.80 20.86
CA PRO A 15 -6.64 -18.61 21.90
C PRO A 15 -5.96 -19.82 21.24
N SER A 16 -4.90 -20.34 21.86
CA SER A 16 -4.17 -21.51 21.36
C SER A 16 -5.13 -22.69 21.13
N GLY A 17 -5.43 -22.99 19.86
CA GLY A 17 -6.35 -24.05 19.45
C GLY A 17 -7.54 -23.62 18.56
N ALA A 18 -7.82 -22.32 18.40
CA ALA A 18 -8.82 -21.84 17.43
C ALA A 18 -8.23 -21.69 16.02
N SER A 19 -9.03 -21.98 14.98
CA SER A 19 -8.63 -21.77 13.58
C SER A 19 -8.46 -20.29 13.30
N LYS A 20 -7.35 -19.89 12.68
CA LYS A 20 -7.08 -18.49 12.36
C LYS A 20 -8.12 -17.97 11.35
N PRO A 21 -8.50 -16.68 11.41
CA PRO A 21 -9.42 -16.12 10.43
C PRO A 21 -8.76 -16.06 9.05
N LEU A 22 -9.46 -16.55 8.03
CA LEU A 22 -9.04 -16.50 6.63
C LEU A 22 -9.29 -15.09 6.06
N ILE A 23 -8.26 -14.45 5.53
CA ILE A 23 -8.32 -13.07 5.03
C ILE A 23 -7.59 -12.87 3.70
N ASN A 24 -7.98 -11.83 2.97
CA ASN A 24 -7.16 -11.19 1.94
C ASN A 24 -6.40 -10.00 2.53
N VAL A 25 -5.19 -9.74 2.03
CA VAL A 25 -4.38 -8.58 2.45
C VAL A 25 -4.17 -7.66 1.25
N VAL A 26 -4.45 -6.37 1.40
CA VAL A 26 -4.02 -5.34 0.44
C VAL A 26 -2.80 -4.65 1.03
N TRP A 27 -1.65 -4.77 0.36
CA TRP A 27 -0.42 -4.13 0.80
C TRP A 27 -0.15 -2.86 -0.01
N PHE A 28 -0.42 -1.73 0.65
CA PHE A 28 -0.07 -0.40 0.17
C PHE A 28 1.40 -0.11 0.41
N LYS A 29 2.02 0.52 -0.58
CA LYS A 29 3.37 1.08 -0.59
C LYS A 29 3.27 2.60 -0.68
N CYS A 30 4.40 3.29 -0.54
CA CYS A 30 4.40 4.75 -0.65
C CYS A 30 4.07 5.28 -2.06
N THR A 31 3.98 4.39 -3.04
CA THR A 31 3.76 4.67 -4.48
C THR A 31 2.28 4.59 -4.88
N ASP A 32 1.40 4.00 -4.06
CA ASP A 32 0.02 3.67 -4.43
C ASP A 32 -1.02 4.02 -3.35
N LEU A 33 -0.80 5.10 -2.60
CA LEU A 33 -1.67 5.58 -1.52
C LEU A 33 -2.99 6.21 -1.99
N ARG A 34 -3.82 5.42 -2.68
CA ARG A 34 -5.12 5.82 -3.23
C ARG A 34 -6.11 4.66 -3.25
N THR A 35 -7.37 4.98 -3.53
CA THR A 35 -8.47 4.02 -3.70
C THR A 35 -9.06 4.04 -5.11
N HIS A 36 -8.95 5.16 -5.82
CA HIS A 36 -9.26 5.27 -7.25
C HIS A 36 -8.25 4.49 -8.11
N ASP A 37 -8.77 3.87 -9.19
CA ASP A 37 -7.96 3.19 -10.21
C ASP A 37 -6.91 2.21 -9.61
N HIS A 38 -7.36 1.35 -8.70
CA HIS A 38 -6.46 0.52 -7.89
C HIS A 38 -6.72 -0.97 -8.09
N ALA A 39 -6.06 -1.55 -9.10
CA ALA A 39 -6.28 -2.94 -9.54
C ALA A 39 -6.10 -3.98 -8.42
N ALA A 40 -5.03 -3.86 -7.61
CA ALA A 40 -4.80 -4.79 -6.50
C ALA A 40 -5.89 -4.72 -5.41
N LEU A 41 -6.33 -3.52 -5.05
CA LEU A 41 -7.43 -3.29 -4.12
C LEU A 41 -8.74 -3.85 -4.67
N LYS A 42 -9.04 -3.63 -5.97
CA LYS A 42 -10.20 -4.20 -6.65
C LYS A 42 -10.18 -5.74 -6.60
N ALA A 43 -9.05 -6.34 -6.93
CA ALA A 43 -8.89 -7.80 -6.93
C ALA A 43 -9.10 -8.40 -5.53
N ALA A 44 -8.50 -7.80 -4.49
CA ALA A 44 -8.64 -8.27 -3.12
C ALA A 44 -10.09 -8.31 -2.61
N HIS A 45 -10.93 -7.41 -3.10
CA HIS A 45 -12.35 -7.34 -2.73
C HIS A 45 -13.27 -8.24 -3.58
N SER A 46 -12.77 -8.86 -4.65
CA SER A 46 -13.60 -9.69 -5.54
C SER A 46 -14.03 -11.02 -4.93
N ASP A 47 -13.20 -11.63 -4.07
CA ASP A 47 -13.45 -12.94 -3.45
C ASP A 47 -14.41 -12.89 -2.24
N LYS A 48 -14.89 -11.70 -1.85
CA LYS A 48 -15.79 -11.47 -0.70
C LYS A 48 -15.27 -11.98 0.66
N LEU A 49 -13.97 -12.28 0.77
CA LEU A 49 -13.29 -12.53 2.05
C LEU A 49 -13.13 -11.22 2.84
N PRO A 50 -12.96 -11.28 4.17
CA PRO A 50 -12.49 -10.13 4.95
C PRO A 50 -11.15 -9.62 4.41
N VAL A 51 -10.99 -8.30 4.34
CA VAL A 51 -9.80 -7.66 3.77
C VAL A 51 -9.07 -6.86 4.85
N LEU A 52 -7.77 -7.10 4.97
CA LEU A 52 -6.84 -6.33 5.78
C LEU A 52 -6.08 -5.36 4.85
N HIS A 53 -6.36 -4.06 4.98
CA HIS A 53 -5.58 -3.01 4.31
C HIS A 53 -4.34 -2.69 5.16
N LEU A 54 -3.15 -2.89 4.62
CA LEU A 54 -1.88 -2.80 5.34
C LEU A 54 -0.98 -1.70 4.75
N TYR A 55 -0.38 -0.91 5.63
CA TYR A 55 0.78 -0.09 5.33
C TYR A 55 1.90 -0.34 6.35
N VAL A 56 3.14 -0.43 5.88
CA VAL A 56 4.31 -0.64 6.74
C VAL A 56 5.29 0.51 6.56
N PHE A 57 5.54 1.25 7.64
CA PHE A 57 6.69 2.16 7.73
C PHE A 57 7.96 1.32 7.96
N ASP A 58 8.48 0.75 6.88
CA ASP A 58 9.68 -0.09 6.92
C ASP A 58 10.92 0.77 7.27
N PRO A 59 11.67 0.44 8.34
CA PRO A 59 12.89 1.17 8.71
C PRO A 59 13.88 1.32 7.56
N PHE A 60 13.88 0.40 6.59
CA PHE A 60 14.70 0.51 5.38
C PHE A 60 14.47 1.83 4.63
N TRP A 61 13.24 2.35 4.56
CA TRP A 61 12.91 3.57 3.81
C TRP A 61 13.03 4.85 4.61
N TYR A 62 12.74 4.79 5.91
CA TYR A 62 12.57 5.99 6.75
C TYR A 62 13.78 6.24 7.66
N GLU A 63 14.33 5.19 8.25
CA GLU A 63 15.55 5.27 9.06
C GLU A 63 16.81 4.97 8.23
N GLY A 64 16.64 4.29 7.09
CA GLY A 64 17.73 3.89 6.20
C GLY A 64 18.44 5.06 5.51
N LYS A 65 19.65 4.77 5.04
CA LYS A 65 20.51 5.70 4.30
C LYS A 65 20.70 5.26 2.86
N THR A 66 20.94 6.23 1.97
CA THR A 66 21.25 5.99 0.55
C THR A 66 22.58 5.27 0.42
N ARG A 67 22.70 4.39 -0.58
CA ARG A 67 23.83 3.46 -0.70
C ARG A 67 25.18 4.15 -0.93
N LEU A 68 25.21 5.25 -1.67
CA LEU A 68 26.46 5.87 -2.13
C LEU A 68 26.94 7.00 -1.22
N CYS A 69 26.02 7.80 -0.70
CA CYS A 69 26.36 9.04 -0.01
C CYS A 69 25.88 9.07 1.45
N SER A 70 25.24 8.01 1.93
CA SER A 70 24.74 7.90 3.31
C SER A 70 23.76 9.00 3.74
N PHE A 71 23.13 9.69 2.78
CA PHE A 71 22.01 10.61 3.07
C PHE A 71 20.77 9.84 3.53
N PRO A 72 19.86 10.43 4.34
CA PRO A 72 18.56 9.82 4.62
C PRO A 72 17.85 9.40 3.33
N LYS A 73 17.30 8.18 3.29
CA LYS A 73 16.53 7.70 2.12
C LYS A 73 15.26 8.52 1.90
N THR A 74 14.62 8.93 2.99
CA THR A 74 13.43 9.77 2.97
C THR A 74 13.63 10.95 3.92
N GLY A 75 13.51 12.17 3.40
CA GLY A 75 13.56 13.39 4.22
C GLY A 75 12.23 13.68 4.92
N VAL A 76 12.24 14.67 5.82
CA VAL A 76 11.06 15.01 6.64
C VAL A 76 9.89 15.53 5.80
N LEU A 77 10.15 16.36 4.79
CA LEU A 77 9.12 16.91 3.92
C LEU A 77 8.33 15.81 3.18
N ARG A 78 9.04 14.83 2.62
CA ARG A 78 8.42 13.68 1.94
C ARG A 78 7.70 12.76 2.92
N THR A 79 8.26 12.56 4.12
CA THR A 79 7.62 11.73 5.15
C THR A 79 6.31 12.34 5.63
N ARG A 80 6.28 13.65 5.89
CA ARG A 80 5.07 14.37 6.24
C ARG A 80 4.01 14.25 5.16
N PHE A 81 4.38 14.52 3.89
CA PHE A 81 3.46 14.38 2.76
C PHE A 81 2.88 12.96 2.67
N GLN A 82 3.67 11.93 2.94
CA GLN A 82 3.18 10.54 2.97
C GLN A 82 2.26 10.27 4.15
N ILE A 83 2.55 10.80 5.34
CA ILE A 83 1.67 10.68 6.50
C ILE A 83 0.31 11.33 6.21
N GLU A 84 0.30 12.55 5.67
CA GLU A 84 -0.93 13.23 5.23
C GLU A 84 -1.69 12.38 4.19
N ALA A 85 -0.97 11.74 3.26
CA ALA A 85 -1.59 10.84 2.29
C ALA A 85 -2.18 9.56 2.91
N LEU A 86 -1.53 9.00 3.94
CA LEU A 86 -2.02 7.85 4.68
C LEU A 86 -3.24 8.21 5.53
N GLU A 87 -3.30 9.41 6.10
CA GLU A 87 -4.46 9.91 6.84
C GLU A 87 -5.67 10.07 5.92
N ASP A 88 -5.48 10.59 4.71
CA ASP A 88 -6.51 10.65 3.68
C ASP A 88 -6.95 9.24 3.24
N LEU A 89 -6.00 8.34 2.94
CA LEU A 89 -6.30 6.95 2.59
C LEU A 89 -7.09 6.24 3.70
N ALA A 90 -6.69 6.40 4.97
CA ALA A 90 -7.39 5.83 6.11
C ALA A 90 -8.82 6.37 6.23
N SER A 91 -9.01 7.68 6.04
CA SER A 91 -10.33 8.31 6.04
C SER A 91 -11.21 7.79 4.90
N ARG A 92 -10.65 7.62 3.70
CA ARG A 92 -11.37 7.07 2.53
C ARG A 92 -11.76 5.61 2.72
N LEU A 93 -10.88 4.79 3.30
CA LEU A 93 -11.20 3.41 3.68
C LEU A 93 -12.31 3.38 4.76
N GLN A 94 -12.25 4.27 5.75
CA GLN A 94 -13.28 4.39 6.79
C GLN A 94 -14.66 4.73 6.21
N LEU A 95 -14.74 5.64 5.24
CA LEU A 95 -15.99 5.96 4.53
C LEU A 95 -16.57 4.75 3.76
N LYS A 96 -15.74 3.74 3.45
CA LYS A 96 -16.16 2.47 2.85
C LYS A 96 -16.41 1.36 3.88
N GLY A 97 -16.33 1.67 5.18
CA GLY A 97 -16.50 0.70 6.25
C GLY A 97 -15.26 -0.15 6.55
N HIS A 98 -14.09 0.22 6.03
CA HIS A 98 -12.81 -0.48 6.21
C HIS A 98 -11.86 0.33 7.10
N ARG A 99 -10.68 -0.22 7.40
CA ARG A 99 -9.66 0.46 8.21
C ARG A 99 -8.26 0.19 7.66
N LEU A 100 -7.42 1.22 7.66
CA LEU A 100 -5.99 1.06 7.41
C LEU A 100 -5.27 0.53 8.66
N ASN A 101 -4.54 -0.58 8.51
CA ASN A 101 -3.67 -1.15 9.52
C ASN A 101 -2.24 -0.68 9.26
N VAL A 102 -1.65 0.05 10.22
CA VAL A 102 -0.31 0.62 10.09
C VAL A 102 0.66 -0.10 11.02
N ARG A 103 1.81 -0.51 10.48
CA ARG A 103 2.94 -1.06 11.25
C ARG A 103 4.16 -0.17 11.15
N THR A 104 4.96 -0.15 12.21
CA THR A 104 6.19 0.64 12.37
C THR A 104 7.23 -0.20 13.09
N ASN A 105 8.50 0.20 13.07
CA ASN A 105 9.61 -0.40 13.82
C ASN A 105 9.89 -1.88 13.50
N VAL A 106 9.32 -2.40 12.42
CA VAL A 106 9.54 -3.76 11.91
C VAL A 106 9.74 -3.68 10.40
N SER A 107 10.60 -4.55 9.87
CA SER A 107 10.70 -4.67 8.41
C SER A 107 9.38 -5.20 7.84
N THR A 108 9.15 -4.93 6.55
CA THR A 108 7.98 -5.46 5.84
C THR A 108 7.94 -6.98 5.92
N ALA A 109 9.08 -7.66 5.74
CA ALA A 109 9.16 -9.11 5.85
C ALA A 109 8.76 -9.62 7.24
N GLU A 110 9.24 -9.00 8.33
CA GLU A 110 8.86 -9.39 9.69
C GLU A 110 7.38 -9.11 9.96
N CYS A 111 6.85 -7.98 9.49
CA CYS A 111 5.42 -7.68 9.55
C CYS A 111 4.57 -8.79 8.91
N PHE A 112 4.98 -9.32 7.74
CA PHE A 112 4.28 -10.43 7.11
C PHE A 112 4.45 -11.75 7.86
N ARG A 113 5.58 -12.01 8.55
CA ARG A 113 5.71 -13.17 9.44
C ARG A 113 4.75 -13.08 10.61
N GLU A 114 4.59 -11.89 11.20
CA GLU A 114 3.60 -11.66 12.26
C GLU A 114 2.18 -11.86 11.74
N LEU A 115 1.85 -11.37 10.55
CA LEU A 115 0.54 -11.60 9.91
C LEU A 115 0.25 -13.10 9.73
N CYS A 116 1.23 -13.89 9.26
CA CYS A 116 1.06 -15.34 9.09
C CYS A 116 0.86 -16.07 10.42
N LYS A 117 1.31 -15.52 11.55
CA LYS A 117 1.04 -16.08 12.89
C LYS A 117 -0.39 -15.80 13.33
N ASP A 118 -0.91 -14.64 13.00
CA ASP A 118 -2.20 -14.15 13.51
C ASP A 118 -3.39 -14.52 12.58
N TYR A 119 -3.14 -14.74 11.28
CA TYR A 119 -4.17 -14.99 10.26
C TYR A 119 -3.81 -16.15 9.32
N ASP A 120 -4.83 -16.76 8.73
CA ASP A 120 -4.68 -17.58 7.52
C ASP A 120 -4.81 -16.65 6.31
N ILE A 121 -3.72 -16.46 5.55
CA ILE A 121 -3.70 -15.52 4.43
C ILE A 121 -4.08 -16.28 3.15
N ASN A 122 -5.22 -15.93 2.55
CA ASN A 122 -5.64 -16.47 1.25
C ASN A 122 -4.79 -15.92 0.10
N ALA A 123 -4.57 -14.61 0.07
CA ALA A 123 -3.71 -13.94 -0.89
C ALA A 123 -3.30 -12.54 -0.39
N VAL A 124 -2.14 -12.08 -0.83
CA VAL A 124 -1.66 -10.71 -0.66
C VAL A 124 -1.71 -10.01 -2.01
N PHE A 125 -2.40 -8.87 -2.09
CA PHE A 125 -2.56 -8.09 -3.31
C PHE A 125 -1.76 -6.79 -3.18
N ALA A 126 -0.91 -6.50 -4.15
CA ALA A 126 -0.12 -5.27 -4.19
C ALA A 126 0.16 -4.86 -5.64
N PHE A 127 0.49 -3.60 -5.89
CA PHE A 127 1.11 -3.25 -7.17
C PHE A 127 2.54 -3.81 -7.28
N HIS A 128 2.93 -4.19 -8.49
CA HIS A 128 4.28 -4.55 -8.89
C HIS A 128 5.20 -3.32 -8.83
N GLU A 129 6.47 -3.55 -8.59
CA GLU A 129 7.50 -2.49 -8.53
C GLU A 129 8.63 -2.86 -9.50
N ILE A 130 9.37 -1.86 -9.98
CA ILE A 130 10.41 -2.08 -11.00
C ILE A 130 11.81 -2.05 -10.41
N CYS A 131 12.02 -1.19 -9.41
CA CYS A 131 13.35 -0.88 -8.92
C CYS A 131 13.89 -1.97 -7.98
N SER A 132 15.22 -2.10 -7.94
CA SER A 132 15.89 -3.25 -7.32
C SER A 132 15.65 -3.41 -5.82
N GLU A 133 15.47 -2.29 -5.11
CA GLU A 133 15.29 -2.30 -3.66
C GLU A 133 13.86 -2.76 -3.30
N GLU A 134 12.88 -2.27 -4.04
CA GLU A 134 11.47 -2.62 -3.96
C GLU A 134 11.26 -4.08 -4.35
N LEU A 135 11.85 -4.53 -5.47
CA LEU A 135 11.84 -5.93 -5.89
C LEU A 135 12.49 -6.88 -4.87
N ARG A 136 13.50 -6.41 -4.13
CA ARG A 136 14.08 -7.19 -3.04
C ARG A 136 13.09 -7.37 -1.89
N ILE A 137 12.38 -6.31 -1.48
CA ILE A 137 11.36 -6.39 -0.43
C ILE A 137 10.19 -7.28 -0.87
N GLN A 138 9.72 -7.15 -2.13
CA GLN A 138 8.67 -8.01 -2.67
C GLN A 138 9.07 -9.50 -2.64
N ARG A 139 10.32 -9.83 -3.01
CA ARG A 139 10.85 -11.20 -2.89
C ARG A 139 10.85 -11.68 -1.44
N GLN A 140 11.32 -10.88 -0.50
CA GLN A 140 11.32 -11.25 0.93
C GLN A 140 9.90 -11.52 1.45
N VAL A 141 8.90 -10.72 1.04
CA VAL A 141 7.50 -10.97 1.40
C VAL A 141 7.01 -12.27 0.78
N LYS A 142 7.31 -12.52 -0.50
CA LYS A 142 6.96 -13.77 -1.18
C LYS A 142 7.57 -14.99 -0.48
N ASP A 143 8.84 -14.91 -0.09
CA ASP A 143 9.56 -15.98 0.62
C ASP A 143 8.91 -16.25 1.98
N VAL A 144 8.58 -15.19 2.74
CA VAL A 144 7.86 -15.31 4.01
C VAL A 144 6.51 -16.00 3.85
N LEU A 145 5.72 -15.65 2.85
CA LEU A 145 4.43 -16.29 2.60
C LEU A 145 4.60 -17.79 2.29
N HIS A 146 5.57 -18.12 1.43
CA HIS A 146 5.87 -19.50 1.07
C HIS A 146 6.35 -20.33 2.27
N GLU A 147 7.29 -19.81 3.07
CA GLU A 147 7.82 -20.47 4.27
C GLU A 147 6.74 -20.75 5.33
N ASN A 148 5.68 -19.95 5.38
CA ASN A 148 4.57 -20.11 6.33
C ASN A 148 3.37 -20.88 5.73
N GLY A 149 3.48 -21.41 4.52
CA GLY A 149 2.38 -22.10 3.84
C GLY A 149 1.17 -21.21 3.57
N ALA A 150 1.37 -19.89 3.51
CA ALA A 150 0.34 -18.91 3.22
C ALA A 150 0.06 -18.83 1.71
N GLY A 151 -1.02 -18.13 1.36
CA GLY A 151 -1.39 -17.82 -0.01
C GLY A 151 -0.35 -16.99 -0.77
N SER A 152 -0.60 -16.81 -2.07
CA SER A 152 0.35 -16.15 -2.97
C SER A 152 0.37 -14.62 -2.86
N LEU A 153 1.52 -14.02 -3.18
CA LEU A 153 1.65 -12.59 -3.47
C LEU A 153 1.23 -12.34 -4.92
N GLN A 154 0.07 -11.72 -5.11
CA GLN A 154 -0.50 -11.32 -6.39
C GLN A 154 -0.12 -9.86 -6.70
N LEU A 155 0.69 -9.69 -7.73
CA LEU A 155 1.20 -8.38 -8.16
C LEU A 155 0.44 -7.88 -9.38
N HIS A 156 -0.05 -6.65 -9.30
CA HIS A 156 -0.77 -5.98 -10.38
C HIS A 156 0.06 -4.83 -10.97
N TRP A 157 -0.22 -4.43 -12.20
CA TRP A 157 0.41 -3.26 -12.83
C TRP A 157 -0.53 -2.05 -12.76
N GLY A 158 0.01 -0.81 -12.74
CA GLY A 158 -0.84 0.37 -12.53
C GLY A 158 -0.14 1.71 -12.23
N TYR A 159 1.09 1.90 -12.70
CA TYR A 159 1.80 3.20 -12.62
C TYR A 159 2.00 3.85 -13.99
N GLU A 160 1.83 3.07 -15.06
CA GLU A 160 1.99 3.49 -16.43
C GLU A 160 0.70 4.10 -17.01
N LEU A 161 0.83 5.14 -17.85
CA LEU A 161 -0.30 5.71 -18.59
C LEU A 161 -0.84 4.74 -19.65
N LEU A 162 0.07 4.06 -20.35
CA LEU A 162 -0.24 3.02 -21.32
C LEU A 162 0.19 1.69 -20.74
N HIS A 163 -0.77 0.80 -20.49
CA HIS A 163 -0.49 -0.51 -19.92
C HIS A 163 0.39 -1.32 -20.87
N HIS A 164 1.39 -2.03 -20.33
CA HIS A 164 2.37 -2.74 -21.15
C HIS A 164 1.74 -3.80 -22.08
N ASP A 165 0.69 -4.49 -21.64
CA ASP A 165 -0.10 -5.41 -22.48
C ASP A 165 -0.81 -4.76 -23.68
N ASP A 166 -1.03 -3.44 -23.65
CA ASP A 166 -1.72 -2.70 -24.70
C ASP A 166 -0.73 -2.07 -25.71
N LEU A 167 0.58 -2.27 -25.51
CA LEU A 167 1.59 -1.75 -26.42
C LEU A 167 1.57 -2.55 -27.75
N PRO A 168 1.67 -1.88 -28.90
CA PRO A 168 1.62 -2.54 -30.22
C PRO A 168 2.96 -3.19 -30.62
N PHE A 169 3.81 -3.49 -29.64
CA PHE A 169 5.13 -4.10 -29.82
C PHE A 169 5.55 -4.83 -28.54
N ASP A 170 6.46 -5.80 -28.69
CA ASP A 170 7.04 -6.52 -27.56
C ASP A 170 7.91 -5.59 -26.70
N THR A 171 7.70 -5.58 -25.39
CA THR A 171 8.51 -4.81 -24.43
C THR A 171 9.97 -5.26 -24.37
N LYS A 172 10.31 -6.42 -24.96
CA LYS A 172 11.69 -6.87 -25.15
C LYS A 172 12.39 -6.22 -26.34
N ASP A 173 11.67 -5.57 -27.26
CA ASP A 173 12.27 -4.81 -28.35
C ASP A 173 12.92 -3.53 -27.80
N ARG A 174 14.22 -3.61 -27.52
CA ARG A 174 15.00 -2.44 -27.06
C ARG A 174 15.02 -1.30 -28.08
N GLY A 175 14.81 -1.59 -29.36
CA GLY A 175 14.70 -0.57 -30.40
C GLY A 175 13.50 0.35 -30.20
N ALA A 176 12.42 -0.16 -29.58
CA ALA A 176 11.23 0.62 -29.26
C ALA A 176 11.46 1.71 -28.20
N PHE A 177 12.47 1.52 -27.35
CA PHE A 177 12.78 2.39 -26.20
C PHE A 177 14.09 3.17 -26.37
N LYS A 178 14.69 3.13 -27.57
CA LYS A 178 15.99 3.77 -27.83
C LYS A 178 15.90 5.30 -27.77
N GLU A 179 14.83 5.86 -28.32
CA GLU A 179 14.54 7.29 -28.39
C GLU A 179 13.06 7.52 -28.10
N ILE A 180 12.72 8.65 -27.46
CA ILE A 180 11.35 8.94 -27.05
C ILE A 180 10.41 9.11 -28.26
N GLU A 181 10.93 9.65 -29.37
CA GLU A 181 10.20 9.84 -30.62
C GLU A 181 9.80 8.50 -31.26
N ILE A 182 10.68 7.49 -31.18
CA ILE A 182 10.40 6.14 -31.67
C ILE A 182 9.26 5.53 -30.84
N PHE A 183 9.35 5.63 -29.52
CA PHE A 183 8.31 5.14 -28.62
C PHE A 183 6.97 5.83 -28.93
N LEU A 184 6.94 7.17 -28.96
CA LEU A 184 5.75 7.97 -29.24
C LEU A 184 5.14 7.66 -30.62
N GLY A 185 5.98 7.45 -31.64
CA GLY A 185 5.54 7.04 -32.97
C GLY A 185 4.87 5.68 -32.97
N ARG A 186 5.40 4.72 -32.20
CA ARG A 186 4.84 3.36 -32.09
C ARG A 186 3.55 3.30 -31.29
N VAL A 187 3.41 4.11 -30.23
CA VAL A 187 2.18 4.15 -29.41
C VAL A 187 1.12 5.11 -29.95
N LYS A 188 1.34 5.68 -31.13
CA LYS A 188 0.36 6.59 -31.77
C LYS A 188 -0.97 5.87 -31.99
N GLY A 189 -2.03 6.40 -31.40
CA GLY A 189 -3.39 5.83 -31.49
C GLY A 189 -3.73 4.83 -30.38
N VAL A 190 -2.77 4.46 -29.52
CA VAL A 190 -3.05 3.69 -28.31
C VAL A 190 -3.71 4.60 -27.28
N SER A 191 -4.84 4.15 -26.73
CA SER A 191 -5.58 4.90 -25.73
C SER A 191 -5.33 4.35 -24.33
N PRO A 192 -5.18 5.21 -23.30
CA PRO A 192 -5.12 4.76 -21.91
C PRO A 192 -6.38 3.98 -21.51
N ARG A 193 -6.21 3.00 -20.62
CA ARG A 193 -7.35 2.27 -20.03
C ARG A 193 -8.20 3.24 -19.19
N PRO A 194 -9.53 3.20 -19.29
CA PRO A 194 -10.40 3.98 -18.41
C PRO A 194 -10.20 3.63 -16.94
N SER A 195 -9.99 4.63 -16.08
CA SER A 195 -9.79 4.43 -14.64
C SER A 195 -10.95 3.70 -13.95
N ALA A 196 -12.17 3.86 -14.48
CA ALA A 196 -13.36 3.19 -13.99
C ALA A 196 -13.23 1.66 -14.01
N TRP A 197 -12.37 1.10 -14.88
CA TRP A 197 -12.15 -0.33 -14.95
C TRP A 197 -11.47 -0.90 -13.71
N GLN A 198 -10.69 -0.10 -12.98
CA GLN A 198 -9.99 -0.54 -11.76
C GLN A 198 -10.59 0.02 -10.48
N GLN A 199 -11.82 0.56 -10.55
CA GLN A 199 -12.51 1.02 -9.36
C GLN A 199 -12.88 -0.19 -8.48
N PRO A 200 -12.44 -0.25 -7.20
CA PRO A 200 -12.79 -1.32 -6.29
C PRO A 200 -14.26 -1.27 -5.88
N ASP A 201 -14.92 -2.43 -5.88
CA ASP A 201 -16.20 -2.64 -5.20
C ASP A 201 -15.92 -3.22 -3.81
N PHE A 202 -16.00 -2.37 -2.79
CA PHE A 202 -15.65 -2.76 -1.43
C PHE A 202 -16.66 -3.76 -0.87
N VAL A 203 -16.14 -4.89 -0.36
CA VAL A 203 -16.95 -5.85 0.39
C VAL A 203 -17.62 -5.15 1.57
N LYS A 204 -18.91 -5.41 1.76
CA LYS A 204 -19.75 -4.79 2.80
C LYS A 204 -19.97 -5.78 3.95
N GLY A 205 -20.12 -5.25 5.15
CA GLY A 205 -20.39 -6.03 6.37
C GLY A 205 -19.36 -5.73 7.47
N PRO A 206 -19.78 -5.62 8.74
CA PRO A 206 -18.88 -5.31 9.86
C PRO A 206 -17.78 -6.36 10.05
N GLU A 207 -18.01 -7.61 9.66
CA GLU A 207 -17.07 -8.72 9.73
C GLU A 207 -15.99 -8.69 8.64
N LYS A 208 -16.15 -7.82 7.62
CA LYS A 208 -15.25 -7.80 6.46
C LYS A 208 -14.07 -6.83 6.61
N ALA A 209 -14.14 -5.90 7.55
CA ALA A 209 -13.03 -5.02 7.87
C ALA A 209 -12.15 -5.67 8.94
N VAL A 210 -10.90 -5.96 8.60
CA VAL A 210 -9.98 -6.62 9.54
C VAL A 210 -9.23 -5.59 10.38
N HIS A 211 -9.44 -5.63 11.69
CA HIS A 211 -8.66 -4.88 12.67
C HIS A 211 -7.56 -5.78 13.23
N TRP A 212 -6.31 -5.46 12.92
CA TRP A 212 -5.17 -6.21 13.43
C TRP A 212 -4.67 -5.65 14.76
N GLN A 213 -4.61 -6.49 15.79
CA GLN A 213 -4.23 -6.06 17.16
C GLN A 213 -2.79 -5.51 17.24
N ARG A 214 -1.88 -5.96 16.36
CA ARG A 214 -0.52 -5.42 16.30
C ARG A 214 -0.44 -4.10 15.53
N ALA A 215 -1.49 -3.70 14.81
CA ALA A 215 -1.49 -2.42 14.12
C ALA A 215 -1.50 -1.26 15.13
N ARG A 216 -0.88 -0.15 14.74
CA ARG A 216 -0.91 1.08 15.51
C ARG A 216 -2.36 1.57 15.64
N LYS A 217 -2.67 2.16 16.80
CA LYS A 217 -3.97 2.81 17.02
C LYS A 217 -4.13 4.04 16.12
N ASN A 218 -3.06 4.82 15.97
CA ASN A 218 -2.98 6.05 15.19
C ASN A 218 -1.80 5.98 14.22
N ILE A 219 -1.92 6.67 13.09
CA ILE A 219 -0.81 6.90 12.15
C ILE A 219 0.30 7.67 12.91
N PRO A 220 1.58 7.24 12.82
CA PRO A 220 2.68 7.88 13.54
C PRO A 220 2.99 9.26 12.97
N ARG A 221 3.63 10.09 13.79
CA ARG A 221 4.23 11.36 13.35
C ARG A 221 5.55 11.14 12.62
N ALA A 222 5.98 12.14 11.85
CA ALA A 222 7.23 12.09 11.11
C ALA A 222 8.45 11.85 12.01
N GLU A 223 8.47 12.47 13.21
CA GLU A 223 9.51 12.28 14.22
C GLU A 223 9.64 10.82 14.67
N GLU A 224 8.51 10.13 14.86
CA GLU A 224 8.49 8.72 15.29
C GLU A 224 8.98 7.78 14.20
N VAL A 225 8.68 8.09 12.94
CA VAL A 225 9.01 7.26 11.77
C VAL A 225 10.46 7.45 11.34
N LEU A 226 10.97 8.67 11.39
CA LEU A 226 12.32 8.99 10.93
C LEU A 226 13.38 8.74 12.01
N GLY A 227 13.00 8.73 13.29
CA GLY A 227 13.91 8.55 14.40
C GLY A 227 15.09 9.53 14.31
N ASN A 228 16.31 9.00 14.27
CA ASN A 228 17.54 9.80 14.19
C ASN A 228 17.69 10.59 12.88
N ASN A 229 16.89 10.32 11.85
CA ASN A 229 16.87 11.08 10.60
C ASN A 229 15.94 12.30 10.65
N TYR A 230 15.18 12.50 11.72
CA TYR A 230 14.26 13.62 11.83
C TYR A 230 15.00 14.95 12.02
N VAL A 231 14.69 15.94 11.19
CA VAL A 231 15.29 17.29 11.24
C VAL A 231 14.17 18.31 11.47
N PRO A 232 13.96 18.78 12.71
CA PRO A 232 12.83 19.69 13.04
C PRO A 232 12.84 21.00 12.24
N ALA A 233 14.02 21.56 11.99
CA ALA A 233 14.17 22.82 11.27
C ALA A 233 13.63 22.72 9.83
N GLU A 234 13.77 21.56 9.19
CA GLU A 234 13.26 21.32 7.83
C GLU A 234 11.72 21.17 7.82
N ASP A 235 11.12 20.59 8.87
CA ASP A 235 9.66 20.43 8.94
C ASP A 235 8.93 21.78 9.09
N LEU A 236 9.57 22.71 9.79
CA LEU A 236 9.06 24.06 10.03
C LEU A 236 9.19 24.99 8.81
N LEU A 237 9.82 24.57 7.71
CA LEU A 237 9.91 25.38 6.50
C LEU A 237 8.55 25.45 5.79
N LEU A 238 7.97 26.64 5.78
CA LEU A 238 6.60 26.90 5.32
C LEU A 238 6.49 27.38 3.86
N GLU A 239 7.61 27.67 3.17
CA GLU A 239 7.56 28.37 1.87
C GLU A 239 6.86 27.57 0.76
N PHE A 240 6.86 26.23 0.81
CA PHE A 240 6.15 25.38 -0.15
C PHE A 240 5.50 24.17 0.52
N ARG A 241 4.28 24.37 1.03
CA ARG A 241 3.51 23.30 1.68
C ARG A 241 2.59 22.59 0.68
N TRP A 242 3.06 21.48 0.12
CA TRP A 242 2.20 20.52 -0.58
C TRP A 242 1.48 19.64 0.44
N GLN A 243 0.17 19.49 0.27
CA GLN A 243 -0.66 18.60 1.08
C GLN A 243 -0.74 17.21 0.44
N GLY A 244 -0.41 16.17 1.20
CA GLY A 244 -0.57 14.79 0.79
C GLY A 244 -2.03 14.33 0.74
N GLY A 245 -2.30 13.30 -0.07
CA GLY A 245 -3.59 12.62 -0.13
C GLY A 245 -4.24 12.61 -1.50
N GLU A 246 -5.01 11.56 -1.76
CA GLU A 246 -5.81 11.40 -2.97
C GLU A 246 -6.82 12.53 -3.11
N THR A 247 -7.45 12.95 -2.00
CA THR A 247 -8.41 14.07 -1.99
C THR A 247 -7.76 15.38 -2.46
N ALA A 248 -6.59 15.72 -1.90
CA ALA A 248 -5.86 16.94 -2.30
C ALA A 248 -5.36 16.84 -3.75
N ALA A 249 -4.89 15.67 -4.18
CA ALA A 249 -4.47 15.43 -5.54
C ALA A 249 -5.61 15.61 -6.55
N LEU A 250 -6.80 15.03 -6.28
CA LEU A 250 -7.97 15.17 -7.15
C LEU A 250 -8.47 16.61 -7.21
N ALA A 251 -8.48 17.33 -6.09
CA ALA A 251 -8.87 18.74 -6.05
C ALA A 251 -7.93 19.64 -6.87
N ARG A 252 -6.64 19.27 -6.96
CA ARG A 252 -5.65 20.01 -7.74
C ARG A 252 -5.77 19.79 -9.25
N MET A 253 -6.38 18.68 -9.67
CA MET A 253 -6.59 18.34 -11.09
C MET A 253 -7.85 18.98 -11.68
N GLN A 254 -8.74 19.51 -10.83
CA GLN A 254 -9.94 20.26 -11.22
C GLN A 254 -9.61 21.72 -11.54
#